data_AF-A0A2E6I8K4-F1
#
_entry.id   AF-A0A2E6I8K4-F1
#
_cell.length_a   1.000
_cell.length_b   1.000
_cell.length_c   1.000
_cell.angle_alpha   90.00
_cell.angle_beta   90.00
_cell.angle_gamma   90.00
#
_symmetry.space_group_name_H-M   'P 1'
#
loop_
_entity.id
_entity.type
_entity.pdbx_description
1 polymer ?
#
loop_
_entity_poly.entity_id
_entity_poly.type
_entity_poly.pdbx_seq_one_letter_code
_entity_poly.pdbx_strand_id
1 'polypeptide(L)'
;MHQINEKWPPLTVEARVDTGADRSSIDEMLAEALGWDIDGEKTIKSVNGRKIREYGKGLVTIEGVKFHMVTTYADRSKMSHPVLIGHDVIVDLLTISEEE
;
A
#
# COMPACT_ATOMS: atom_id res chain seq x y z
N MET A 1 -10.90 -16.17 -7.59
CA MET A 1 -10.93 -14.97 -8.45
C MET A 1 -11.97 -14.03 -7.86
N HIS A 2 -11.55 -13.00 -7.13
CA HIS A 2 -12.45 -11.96 -6.66
C HIS A 2 -12.77 -11.04 -7.85
N GLN A 3 -14.03 -11.01 -8.24
CA GLN A 3 -14.55 -10.17 -9.31
C GLN A 3 -14.64 -8.74 -8.75
N ILE A 4 -13.87 -7.81 -9.31
CA ILE A 4 -14.01 -6.37 -9.03
C ILE A 4 -15.41 -5.93 -9.45
N ASN A 5 -16.29 -5.75 -8.48
CA ASN A 5 -17.63 -5.21 -8.70
C ASN A 5 -17.47 -3.73 -9.05
N GLU A 6 -17.67 -3.36 -10.32
CA GLU A 6 -17.70 -1.97 -10.84
C GLU A 6 -18.83 -1.10 -10.24
N LYS A 7 -19.48 -1.57 -9.17
CA LYS A 7 -20.65 -0.95 -8.55
C LYS A 7 -20.31 0.21 -7.63
N TRP A 8 -19.05 0.39 -7.24
CA TRP A 8 -18.62 1.40 -6.27
C TRP A 8 -17.54 2.29 -6.89
N PRO A 9 -17.62 3.62 -6.69
CA PRO A 9 -16.57 4.52 -7.14
C PRO A 9 -15.23 4.17 -6.47
N PRO A 10 -14.08 4.46 -7.10
CA PRO A 10 -12.79 4.28 -6.46
C PRO A 10 -12.71 5.13 -5.20
N LEU A 11 -12.13 4.56 -4.13
CA LEU A 11 -11.84 5.28 -2.91
C LEU A 11 -10.53 6.06 -3.09
N THR A 12 -10.61 7.38 -3.05
CA THR A 12 -9.42 8.26 -3.07
C THR A 12 -9.04 8.63 -1.65
N VAL A 13 -7.76 8.45 -1.31
CA VAL A 13 -7.18 8.83 -0.02
C VAL A 13 -5.90 9.63 -0.24
N GLU A 14 -5.56 10.49 0.73
CA GLU A 14 -4.25 11.12 0.76
C GLU A 14 -3.21 10.15 1.32
N ALA A 15 -2.14 9.93 0.56
CA ALA A 15 -1.00 9.14 0.97
C ALA A 15 0.19 10.06 1.30
N ARG A 16 0.98 9.69 2.31
CA ARG A 16 2.22 10.39 2.61
C ARG A 16 3.38 9.74 1.85
N VAL A 17 4.06 10.51 1.01
CA VAL A 17 5.35 10.10 0.43
C VAL A 17 6.44 10.28 1.50
N ASP A 18 7.21 9.22 1.76
CA ASP A 18 8.26 9.19 2.78
C ASP A 18 9.50 8.47 2.26
N THR A 19 10.48 9.25 1.78
CA THR A 19 11.76 8.73 1.29
C THR A 19 12.65 8.15 2.39
N GLY A 20 12.29 8.33 3.67
CA GLY A 20 12.94 7.65 4.79
C GLY A 20 12.45 6.22 5.00
N ALA A 21 11.43 5.78 4.27
CA ALA A 21 10.84 4.45 4.40
C ALA A 21 11.24 3.55 3.22
N ASP A 22 11.90 2.43 3.53
CA ASP A 22 12.22 1.40 2.52
C ASP A 22 10.97 0.73 1.94
N ARG A 23 9.89 0.69 2.72
CA ARG A 23 8.66 -0.05 2.41
C ARG A 23 7.42 0.79 2.61
N SER A 24 6.47 0.60 1.71
CA SER A 24 5.14 1.18 1.81
C SER A 24 4.28 0.46 2.86
N SER A 25 3.29 1.18 3.39
CA SER A 25 2.30 0.60 4.32
C SER A 25 0.92 1.19 4.12
N ILE A 26 -0.10 0.36 4.31
CA ILE A 26 -1.52 0.76 4.34
C ILE A 26 -2.10 0.44 5.71
N ASP A 27 -3.09 1.21 6.12
CA ASP A 27 -3.89 0.92 7.29
C ASP A 27 -4.59 -0.44 7.14
N GLU A 28 -4.47 -1.30 8.14
CA GLU A 28 -4.97 -2.68 8.09
C GLU A 28 -6.49 -2.75 7.88
N MET A 29 -7.25 -1.88 8.54
CA MET A 29 -8.71 -1.83 8.40
C MET A 29 -9.11 -1.36 7.00
N LEU A 30 -8.34 -0.43 6.42
CA LEU A 30 -8.58 0.04 5.06
C LEU A 30 -8.30 -1.08 4.03
N ALA A 31 -7.21 -1.82 4.18
CA ALA A 31 -6.89 -2.93 3.29
C ALA A 31 -7.95 -4.04 3.36
N GLU A 32 -8.44 -4.36 4.56
CA GLU A 32 -9.53 -5.32 4.77
C GLU A 32 -10.83 -4.84 4.10
N ALA A 33 -11.22 -3.58 4.31
CA ALA A 33 -12.42 -3.01 3.72
C ALA A 33 -12.39 -2.97 2.19
N LEU A 34 -11.19 -2.84 1.60
CA LEU A 34 -10.96 -2.89 0.16
C LEU A 34 -10.82 -4.31 -0.39
N GLY A 35 -10.79 -5.33 0.48
CA GLY A 35 -10.64 -6.73 0.11
C GLY A 35 -9.28 -7.04 -0.51
N TRP A 36 -8.20 -6.42 -0.02
CA TRP A 36 -6.85 -6.70 -0.50
C TRP A 36 -6.38 -8.08 -0.02
N ASP A 37 -5.67 -8.81 -0.89
CA ASP A 37 -5.22 -10.17 -0.59
C ASP A 37 -4.04 -10.14 0.39
N ILE A 38 -4.05 -11.01 1.41
CA ILE A 38 -2.89 -11.29 2.26
C ILE A 38 -2.02 -12.35 1.58
N ASP A 39 -0.79 -11.96 1.22
CA ASP A 39 0.19 -12.84 0.56
C ASP A 39 1.15 -13.50 1.57
N GLY A 40 1.22 -13.01 2.81
CA GLY A 40 2.03 -13.60 3.89
C GLY A 40 2.43 -12.61 4.97
N GLU A 41 3.51 -12.93 5.71
CA GLU A 41 4.05 -12.11 6.78
C GLU A 41 5.52 -11.69 6.52
N LYS A 42 5.89 -10.49 6.96
CA LYS A 42 7.27 -9.96 6.92
C LYS A 42 7.66 -9.36 8.27
N THR A 43 8.92 -9.55 8.65
CA THR A 43 9.51 -8.82 9.79
C THR A 43 9.94 -7.43 9.34
N ILE A 44 9.31 -6.40 9.88
CA ILE A 44 9.62 -5.00 9.63
C ILE A 44 10.45 -4.43 10.78
N LYS A 45 11.57 -3.79 10.43
CA LYS A 45 12.39 -3.01 11.36
C LYS A 45 11.97 -1.55 11.27
N SER A 46 11.74 -0.92 12.41
CA SER A 46 11.43 0.50 12.52
C SER A 46 12.18 1.10 13.72
N VAL A 47 12.10 2.43 13.86
CA VAL A 47 12.61 3.15 15.04
C VAL A 47 12.04 2.63 16.36
N ASN A 48 10.84 2.04 16.33
CA ASN A 48 10.15 1.49 17.50
C ASN A 48 10.40 -0.02 17.72
N GLY A 49 11.39 -0.60 17.02
CA GLY A 49 11.76 -2.01 17.14
C GLY A 49 11.31 -2.87 15.95
N ARG A 50 11.28 -4.19 16.19
CA ARG A 50 10.91 -5.20 15.19
C ARG A 50 9.46 -5.64 15.39
N LYS A 51 8.68 -5.68 14.32
CA LYS A 51 7.32 -6.24 14.32
C LYS A 51 7.15 -7.17 13.14
N ILE A 52 6.40 -8.23 13.33
CA ILE A 52 5.87 -9.05 12.23
C ILE A 52 4.61 -8.33 11.75
N ARG A 53 4.48 -8.16 10.43
CA ARG A 53 3.33 -7.55 9.78
C ARG A 53 2.92 -8.41 8.60
N GLU A 54 1.62 -8.55 8.42
CA GLU A 54 1.07 -9.08 7.17
C GLU A 54 1.46 -8.16 6.01
N TYR A 55 1.61 -8.74 4.83
CA TYR A 55 1.75 -8.00 3.60
C TYR A 55 0.86 -8.61 2.54
N GLY A 56 0.50 -7.78 1.59
CA GLY A 56 -0.45 -8.13 0.56
C GLY A 56 -0.36 -7.18 -0.61
N LYS A 57 -1.26 -7.36 -1.57
CA LYS A 57 -1.34 -6.53 -2.76
C LYS A 57 -2.75 -6.06 -3.02
N GLY A 58 -2.85 -4.88 -3.61
CA GLY A 58 -4.11 -4.33 -4.08
C GLY A 58 -3.94 -3.44 -5.29
N LEU A 59 -5.03 -3.27 -6.02
CA LEU A 59 -5.07 -2.45 -7.21
C LEU A 59 -5.20 -0.98 -6.81
N VAL A 60 -4.24 -0.17 -7.24
CA VAL A 60 -4.23 1.28 -6.98
C VAL A 60 -4.08 2.05 -8.28
N THR A 61 -4.47 3.31 -8.24
CA THR A 61 -4.12 4.30 -9.27
C THR A 61 -3.38 5.45 -8.59
N ILE A 62 -2.15 5.71 -9.00
CA ILE A 62 -1.32 6.82 -8.50
C ILE A 62 -0.81 7.60 -9.71
N GLU A 63 -1.01 8.92 -9.74
CA GLU A 63 -0.63 9.77 -10.89
C GLU A 63 -1.15 9.24 -12.24
N GLY A 64 -2.35 8.65 -12.26
CA GLY A 64 -2.95 8.05 -13.47
C GLY A 64 -2.44 6.64 -13.82
N VAL A 65 -1.36 6.18 -13.20
CA VAL A 65 -0.78 4.84 -13.40
C VAL A 65 -1.50 3.83 -12.54
N LYS A 66 -2.05 2.78 -13.17
CA LYS A 66 -2.81 1.72 -12.50
C LYS A 66 -1.98 0.44 -12.37
N PHE A 67 -1.73 -0.02 -11.14
CA PHE A 67 -0.88 -1.17 -10.89
C PHE A 67 -1.25 -1.89 -9.58
N HIS A 68 -0.73 -3.12 -9.39
CA HIS A 68 -0.84 -3.83 -8.13
C HIS A 68 0.28 -3.38 -7.19
N MET A 69 -0.07 -2.61 -6.16
CA MET A 69 0.87 -2.18 -5.14
C MET A 69 1.02 -3.28 -4.08
N VAL A 70 2.25 -3.73 -3.84
CA VAL A 70 2.59 -4.60 -2.71
C VAL A 70 2.91 -3.73 -1.51
N THR A 71 2.30 -4.03 -0.35
CA THR A 71 2.46 -3.20 0.84
C THR A 71 2.29 -4.01 2.12
N THR A 72 2.79 -3.47 3.24
CA THR A 72 2.56 -4.06 4.56
C THR A 72 1.32 -3.48 5.22
N TYR A 73 0.62 -4.30 6.00
CA TYR A 73 -0.53 -3.87 6.78
C TYR A 73 -0.05 -3.41 8.15
N ALA A 74 -0.50 -2.24 8.57
CA ALA A 74 -0.11 -1.65 9.83
C ALA A 74 -1.28 -0.91 10.47
N ASP A 75 -1.37 -0.96 11.80
CA ASP A 75 -2.18 -0.01 12.56
C ASP A 75 -1.67 1.42 12.33
N ARG A 76 -2.43 2.19 11.54
CA ARG A 76 -2.19 3.61 11.26
C ARG A 76 -3.36 4.47 11.78
N SER A 77 -4.21 3.94 12.65
CA SER A 77 -5.40 4.60 13.22
C SER A 77 -5.11 5.93 13.92
N LYS A 78 -3.88 6.12 14.40
CA LYS A 78 -3.40 7.34 15.07
C LYS A 78 -2.55 8.25 14.17
N MET A 79 -2.40 7.91 12.89
CA MET A 79 -1.59 8.66 11.93
C MET A 79 -2.48 9.54 11.04
N SER A 80 -1.89 10.59 10.47
CA SER A 80 -2.62 11.53 9.61
C SER A 80 -2.98 10.97 8.23
N HIS A 81 -2.31 9.91 7.78
CA HIS A 81 -2.48 9.35 6.44
C HIS A 81 -2.59 7.82 6.51
N PRO A 82 -3.67 7.24 5.94
CA PRO A 82 -3.89 5.79 5.95
C PRO A 82 -2.91 5.04 5.05
N VAL A 83 -2.22 5.73 4.15
CA VAL A 83 -1.21 5.15 3.25
C VAL A 83 0.12 5.90 3.39
N LEU A 84 1.22 5.15 3.43
CA LEU A 84 2.60 5.63 3.33
C LEU A 84 3.22 5.04 2.07
N ILE A 85 3.76 5.89 1.21
CA ILE A 85 4.48 5.51 -0.01
C ILE A 85 5.97 5.63 0.27
N GLY A 86 6.64 4.48 0.33
CA GLY A 86 8.08 4.36 0.50
C GLY A 86 8.82 4.16 -0.81
N HIS A 87 10.12 3.88 -0.71
CA HIS A 87 11.01 3.70 -1.85
C HIS A 87 10.58 2.58 -2.81
N ASP A 88 10.02 1.48 -2.29
CA ASP A 88 9.56 0.35 -3.10
C ASP A 88 8.54 0.77 -4.17
N VAL A 89 7.50 1.50 -3.76
CA VAL A 89 6.45 1.94 -4.69
C VAL A 89 6.91 3.10 -5.58
N ILE A 90 7.81 3.96 -5.10
CA ILE A 90 8.40 5.01 -5.93
C ILE A 90 9.20 4.41 -7.09
N VAL A 91 9.98 3.35 -6.83
CA VAL A 91 10.73 2.65 -7.88
C VAL A 91 9.77 2.00 -8.88
N ASP A 92 8.73 1.30 -8.40
CA ASP A 92 7.73 0.68 -9.27
C ASP A 92 7.07 1.71 -10.20
N LEU A 93 6.69 2.88 -9.67
CA LEU A 93 6.09 3.97 -10.47
C LEU A 93 7.02 4.48 -11.57
N LEU A 94 8.30 4.71 -11.25
CA LEU A 94 9.27 5.16 -12.22
C LEU A 94 9.47 4.13 -13.34
N THR A 95 9.64 2.85 -12.97
CA THR A 95 9.79 1.77 -13.94
C THR A 95 8.58 1.64 -14.86
N ILE A 96 7.36 1.71 -14.32
CA ILE A 96 6.14 1.62 -15.15
C ILE A 96 6.03 2.84 -16.09
N SER A 97 6.36 4.04 -15.60
CA SER A 97 6.27 5.26 -16.41
C SER A 97 7.29 5.33 -17.55
N GLU A 98 8.41 4.60 -17.45
CA GLU A 98 9.42 4.52 -18.51
C GLU A 98 9.05 3.48 -19.60
N GLU A 99 8.10 2.60 -19.33
CA GLU A 99 7.62 1.56 -20.27
C GLU A 99 6.43 2.01 -21.12
N GLU A 100 5.79 3.15 -20.81
CA GLU A 100 4.67 3.78 -21.54
C GLU A 100 5.12 4.89 -22.50
#